data_AF-A0A351XAU6-F1
#
_entry.id   AF-A0A351XAU6-F1
#
_cell.length_a   1.000
_cell.length_b   1.000
_cell.length_c   1.000
_cell.angle_alpha   90.00
_cell.angle_beta   90.00
_cell.angle_gamma   90.00
#
_symmetry.space_group_name_H-M   'P 1'
#
loop_
_entity.id
_entity.type
_entity.pdbx_description
1 polymer ?
#
loop_
_entity_poly.entity_id
_entity_poly.type
_entity_poly.pdbx_seq_one_letter_code
_entity_poly.pdbx_strand_id
1 'polypeptide(L)'
;LVFSEVVYMINLFPKPKKVDILSKKRIKINSINLGENLLSDEVTKDFTDYCKLQKGQENIIFKTDETLTDEAYTLKTGEIIEIASNGMAGQLYALQTLKQIFTLSDFNIEELFIYDEPKYKIRGFMLDVGRYFYTVDDVKLFLRKRHFIN
;
A
#
# COMPACT_ATOMS: atom_id res chain seq x y z
N LEU A 1 -22.49 -17.95 -18.96
CA LEU A 1 -23.28 -18.37 -17.78
C LEU A 1 -22.41 -18.15 -16.55
N VAL A 2 -22.83 -17.22 -15.69
CA VAL A 2 -22.33 -16.99 -14.32
C VAL A 2 -20.87 -16.47 -14.21
N PHE A 3 -20.59 -15.28 -14.76
CA PHE A 3 -19.55 -14.36 -14.22
C PHE A 3 -20.09 -13.58 -13.00
N SER A 4 -21.08 -14.15 -12.34
CA SER A 4 -21.75 -13.62 -11.16
C SER A 4 -21.40 -14.51 -10.00
N GLU A 5 -20.38 -14.13 -9.24
CA GLU A 5 -20.45 -14.16 -7.78
C GLU A 5 -19.13 -13.63 -7.22
N VAL A 6 -19.19 -12.36 -6.82
CA VAL A 6 -18.37 -11.76 -5.75
C VAL A 6 -16.90 -11.61 -6.20
N VAL A 7 -16.39 -10.40 -6.39
CA VAL A 7 -15.50 -9.75 -5.41
C VAL A 7 -14.83 -10.72 -4.43
N TYR A 8 -14.24 -11.81 -4.95
CA TYR A 8 -13.39 -12.69 -4.21
C TYR A 8 -12.08 -11.95 -4.04
N MET A 9 -12.10 -11.13 -2.99
CA MET A 9 -10.97 -10.80 -2.15
C MET A 9 -9.79 -10.27 -2.97
N ILE A 10 -9.63 -8.94 -3.00
CA ILE A 10 -8.25 -8.43 -3.05
C ILE A 10 -7.59 -9.05 -1.83
N ASN A 11 -6.79 -10.10 -2.07
CA ASN A 11 -6.21 -10.93 -1.04
C ASN A 11 -4.99 -10.18 -0.53
N LEU A 12 -5.27 -9.03 0.11
CA LEU A 12 -4.29 -8.15 0.70
C LEU A 12 -3.67 -8.88 1.88
N PHE A 13 -2.35 -8.87 1.89
CA PHE A 13 -1.56 -9.48 2.95
C PHE A 13 -0.62 -8.43 3.52
N PRO A 14 -0.70 -8.11 4.82
CA PRO A 14 -1.67 -8.61 5.81
C PRO A 14 -3.10 -8.13 5.51
N LYS A 15 -4.11 -8.82 6.06
CA LYS A 15 -5.51 -8.44 5.85
C LYS A 15 -5.80 -7.11 6.56
N PRO A 16 -6.26 -6.08 5.84
CA PRO A 16 -6.65 -4.82 6.46
C PRO A 16 -7.77 -5.03 7.48
N LYS A 17 -7.82 -4.18 8.51
CA LYS A 17 -8.91 -4.22 9.50
C LYS A 17 -10.29 -4.01 8.90
N LYS A 18 -10.43 -3.10 7.93
CA LYS A 18 -11.71 -2.80 7.29
C LYS A 18 -11.53 -2.51 5.80
N VAL A 19 -12.39 -3.10 4.98
CA VAL A 19 -12.49 -2.86 3.53
C VAL A 19 -13.96 -2.74 3.15
N ASP A 20 -14.36 -1.57 2.65
CA ASP A 20 -15.69 -1.27 2.15
C ASP A 20 -15.63 -1.04 0.63
N ILE A 21 -16.57 -1.59 -0.12
CA ILE A 21 -16.68 -1.35 -1.57
C ILE A 21 -17.66 -0.20 -1.77
N LEU A 22 -17.18 0.94 -2.26
CA LEU A 22 -18.00 2.12 -2.53
C LEU A 22 -18.74 1.99 -3.87
N SER A 23 -18.02 1.55 -4.91
CA SER A 23 -18.58 1.33 -6.23
C SER A 23 -17.85 0.19 -6.94
N LYS A 24 -18.62 -0.66 -7.63
CA LYS A 24 -18.09 -1.73 -8.49
C LYS A 24 -17.64 -1.22 -9.86
N LYS A 25 -17.71 0.09 -10.11
CA LYS A 25 -17.17 0.70 -11.32
C LYS A 25 -15.66 0.49 -11.32
N ARG A 26 -15.15 -0.09 -12.41
CA ARG A 26 -13.72 -0.29 -12.61
C ARG A 26 -13.11 0.90 -13.34
N ILE A 27 -12.01 1.40 -12.80
CA ILE A 27 -11.28 2.57 -13.29
C ILE A 27 -9.86 2.13 -13.60
N LYS A 28 -9.45 2.30 -14.86
CA LYS A 28 -8.10 1.98 -15.30
C LYS A 28 -7.17 3.17 -15.05
N ILE A 29 -6.11 2.94 -14.29
CA ILE A 29 -5.08 3.94 -13.99
C ILE A 29 -3.98 3.83 -15.05
N ASN A 30 -3.82 4.88 -15.85
CA ASN A 30 -2.82 4.93 -16.94
C ASN A 30 -1.61 5.82 -16.60
N SER A 31 -1.75 6.67 -15.60
CA SER A 31 -0.72 7.59 -15.15
C SER A 31 -0.74 7.72 -13.64
N ILE A 32 0.41 7.99 -13.05
CA ILE A 32 0.56 8.18 -11.60
C ILE A 32 1.40 9.42 -11.35
N ASN A 33 0.96 10.23 -10.40
CA ASN A 33 1.75 11.31 -9.82
C ASN A 33 1.33 11.49 -8.36
N LEU A 34 2.34 11.47 -7.47
CA LEU A 34 2.16 11.65 -6.04
C LEU A 34 2.11 13.14 -5.72
N GLY A 35 1.11 13.54 -4.93
CA GLY A 35 1.04 14.88 -4.35
C GLY A 35 2.03 15.06 -3.20
N GLU A 36 1.89 16.18 -2.49
CA GLU A 36 2.71 16.50 -1.32
C GLU A 36 2.58 15.40 -0.26
N ASN A 37 3.71 14.88 0.24
CA ASN A 37 3.76 13.75 1.16
C ASN A 37 4.98 13.85 2.11
N LEU A 38 5.00 13.01 3.13
CA LEU A 38 6.04 12.97 4.17
C LEU A 38 7.10 11.88 3.91
N LEU A 39 7.07 11.23 2.74
CA LEU A 39 7.93 10.09 2.42
C LEU A 39 9.29 10.56 1.90
N SER A 40 10.30 9.70 2.02
CA SER A 40 11.61 9.97 1.43
C SER A 40 11.58 9.81 -0.10
N ASP A 41 12.48 10.53 -0.77
CA ASP A 41 12.65 10.44 -2.23
C ASP A 41 12.93 9.02 -2.74
N GLU A 42 13.60 8.20 -1.92
CA GLU A 42 13.86 6.80 -2.25
C GLU A 42 12.57 5.97 -2.33
N VAL A 43 11.64 6.18 -1.39
CA VAL A 43 10.37 5.46 -1.34
C VAL A 43 9.46 5.89 -2.48
N THR A 44 9.36 7.20 -2.73
CA THR A 44 8.51 7.73 -3.81
C THR A 44 9.02 7.24 -5.16
N LYS A 45 10.34 7.25 -5.37
CA LYS A 45 10.98 6.72 -6.57
C LYS A 45 10.75 5.22 -6.73
N ASP A 46 10.96 4.42 -5.68
CA ASP A 46 10.70 2.98 -5.71
C ASP A 46 9.23 2.67 -6.06
N PHE A 47 8.28 3.45 -5.54
CA PHE A 47 6.87 3.31 -5.89
C PHE A 47 6.57 3.67 -7.34
N THR A 48 7.11 4.79 -7.85
CA THR A 48 6.90 5.20 -9.25
C THR A 48 7.55 4.22 -10.23
N ASP A 49 8.76 3.75 -9.91
CA ASP A 49 9.50 2.78 -10.71
C ASP A 49 8.81 1.41 -10.72
N TYR A 50 8.16 1.03 -9.61
CA TYR A 50 7.33 -0.17 -9.53
C TYR A 50 6.13 -0.11 -10.48
N CYS A 51 5.42 1.02 -10.49
CA CYS A 51 4.22 1.17 -11.29
C CYS A 51 4.50 1.22 -12.80
N LYS A 52 5.66 1.75 -13.23
CA LYS A 52 6.06 1.90 -14.64
C LYS A 52 5.02 2.63 -15.50
N LEU A 53 4.22 3.51 -14.89
CA LEU A 53 3.20 4.30 -15.56
C LEU A 53 3.74 5.68 -15.95
N GLN A 54 3.09 6.32 -16.92
CA GLN A 54 3.44 7.68 -17.32
C GLN A 54 3.18 8.65 -16.17
N LYS A 55 4.01 9.70 -16.07
CA LYS A 55 3.75 10.78 -15.12
C LYS A 55 2.60 11.64 -15.65
N GLY A 56 1.50 11.68 -14.93
CA GLY A 56 0.29 12.41 -15.32
C GLY A 56 -0.03 13.57 -14.38
N GLN A 57 -1.30 13.97 -14.38
CA GLN A 57 -1.84 14.85 -13.34
C GLN A 57 -1.72 14.16 -11.97
N GLU A 58 -1.63 14.98 -10.93
CA GLU A 58 -1.65 14.50 -9.54
C GLU A 58 -2.92 13.69 -9.29
N ASN A 59 -2.75 12.42 -8.93
CA ASN A 59 -3.86 11.50 -8.72
C ASN A 59 -3.72 10.67 -7.44
N ILE A 60 -2.60 10.77 -6.73
CA ILE A 60 -2.45 10.22 -5.38
C ILE A 60 -2.26 11.39 -4.42
N ILE A 61 -3.30 11.69 -3.66
CA ILE A 61 -3.34 12.83 -2.74
C ILE A 61 -3.16 12.32 -1.32
N PHE A 62 -2.26 12.95 -0.56
CA PHE A 62 -2.04 12.66 0.84
C PHE A 62 -2.67 13.73 1.72
N LYS A 63 -3.34 13.29 2.79
CA LYS A 63 -4.00 14.15 3.77
C LYS A 63 -3.50 13.79 5.17
N THR A 64 -3.28 14.80 6.00
CA THR A 64 -2.99 14.58 7.42
C THR A 64 -4.30 14.43 8.18
N ASP A 65 -4.43 13.35 8.93
CA ASP A 65 -5.56 13.11 9.83
C ASP A 65 -5.04 12.79 11.23
N GLU A 66 -5.10 13.78 12.12
CA GLU A 66 -4.59 13.70 13.49
C GLU A 66 -5.42 12.75 14.38
N THR A 67 -6.62 12.35 13.94
CA THR A 67 -7.47 11.41 14.69
C THR A 67 -6.98 9.97 14.59
N LEU A 68 -6.13 9.68 13.59
CA LEU A 68 -5.53 8.38 13.37
C LEU A 68 -4.30 8.17 14.28
N THR A 69 -4.01 6.92 14.61
CA THR A 69 -2.74 6.59 15.26
C THR A 69 -1.57 6.72 14.25
N ASP A 70 -0.34 6.83 14.74
CA ASP A 70 0.86 7.10 13.90
C ASP A 70 1.04 6.14 12.71
N GLU A 71 0.67 4.87 12.90
CA GLU A 71 0.76 3.81 11.89
C GLU A 71 -0.58 3.51 11.18
N ALA A 72 -1.67 4.17 11.59
CA ALA A 72 -2.97 3.98 10.97
C ALA A 72 -3.10 4.79 9.68
N TYR A 73 -3.88 4.26 8.74
CA TYR A 73 -4.21 4.97 7.52
C TYR A 73 -5.61 4.66 7.02
N THR A 74 -6.14 5.58 6.23
CA THR A 74 -7.26 5.32 5.32
C THR A 74 -6.79 5.44 3.89
N LEU A 75 -7.30 4.57 3.03
CA LEU A 75 -7.05 4.58 1.59
C LEU A 75 -8.39 4.52 0.87
N LYS A 76 -8.67 5.55 0.06
CA LYS A 76 -9.82 5.58 -0.82
C LYS A 76 -9.35 5.50 -2.27
N THR A 77 -9.78 4.46 -2.98
CA THR A 77 -9.44 4.26 -4.39
C THR A 77 -10.53 4.80 -5.30
N GLY A 78 -10.14 5.36 -6.44
CA GLY A 78 -11.04 5.97 -7.43
C GLY A 78 -10.24 6.60 -8.57
N GLU A 79 -10.83 7.56 -9.28
CA GLU A 79 -10.10 8.36 -10.28
C GLU A 79 -8.96 9.15 -9.63
N ILE A 80 -9.21 9.63 -8.42
CA ILE A 80 -8.21 10.16 -7.50
C ILE A 80 -8.14 9.20 -6.32
N ILE A 81 -6.91 8.84 -5.96
CA ILE A 81 -6.60 8.00 -4.82
C ILE A 81 -6.26 8.92 -3.65
N GLU A 82 -6.98 8.77 -2.55
CA GLU A 82 -6.76 9.56 -1.35
C GLU A 82 -6.16 8.68 -0.25
N ILE A 83 -5.07 9.13 0.35
CA ILE A 83 -4.41 8.51 1.50
C ILE A 83 -4.50 9.49 2.66
N ALA A 84 -5.12 9.09 3.78
CA ALA A 84 -5.08 9.89 5.01
C ALA A 84 -4.37 9.14 6.14
N SER A 85 -3.50 9.83 6.86
CA SER A 85 -2.69 9.27 7.96
C SER A 85 -2.21 10.37 8.90
N ASN A 86 -1.84 10.01 10.14
CA ASN A 86 -1.25 10.98 11.09
C ASN A 86 0.27 11.15 10.93
N GLY A 87 0.93 10.25 10.20
CA GLY A 87 2.39 10.27 10.08
C GLY A 87 2.92 9.53 8.86
N MET A 88 4.23 9.62 8.66
CA MET A 88 4.94 8.97 7.55
C MET A 88 4.72 7.45 7.52
N ALA A 89 4.65 6.79 8.68
CA ALA A 89 4.45 5.35 8.76
C ALA A 89 3.10 4.92 8.15
N GLY A 90 2.02 5.63 8.48
CA GLY A 90 0.71 5.39 7.86
C GLY A 90 0.72 5.60 6.34
N GLN A 91 1.37 6.67 5.83
CA GLN A 91 1.51 6.89 4.38
C GLN A 91 2.24 5.74 3.68
N LEU A 92 3.30 5.24 4.32
CA LEU A 92 4.11 4.15 3.79
C LEU A 92 3.32 2.84 3.71
N TYR A 93 2.56 2.49 4.77
CA TYR A 93 1.69 1.30 4.77
C TYR A 93 0.52 1.43 3.77
N ALA A 94 -0.03 2.63 3.61
CA ALA A 94 -1.03 2.90 2.58
C ALA A 94 -0.48 2.66 1.17
N LEU A 95 0.75 3.13 0.89
CA LEU A 95 1.41 2.87 -0.40
C LEU A 95 1.70 1.38 -0.62
N GLN A 96 2.14 0.65 0.41
CA GLN A 96 2.33 -0.80 0.31
C GLN A 96 1.03 -1.51 -0.06
N THR A 97 -0.08 -1.13 0.58
CA THR A 97 -1.41 -1.66 0.26
C THR A 97 -1.83 -1.30 -1.16
N LEU A 98 -1.60 -0.05 -1.57
CA LEU A 98 -1.90 0.41 -2.92
C LEU A 98 -1.10 -0.36 -3.99
N LYS A 99 0.19 -0.64 -3.74
CA LYS A 99 1.01 -1.51 -4.62
C LYS A 99 0.36 -2.88 -4.79
N GLN A 100 -0.11 -3.51 -3.71
CA GLN A 100 -0.78 -4.81 -3.80
C GLN A 100 -2.09 -4.73 -4.59
N ILE A 101 -2.90 -3.69 -4.36
CA ILE A 101 -4.14 -3.47 -5.12
C ILE A 101 -3.83 -3.38 -6.61
N PHE A 102 -2.88 -2.53 -7.03
CA PHE A 102 -2.51 -2.37 -8.43
C PHE A 102 -2.03 -3.67 -9.07
N THR A 103 -1.24 -4.46 -8.35
CA THR A 103 -0.72 -5.74 -8.84
C THR A 103 -1.81 -6.79 -8.98
N LEU A 104 -2.76 -6.84 -8.04
CA LEU A 104 -3.88 -7.78 -8.08
C LEU A 104 -4.95 -7.39 -9.11
N SER A 105 -5.10 -6.10 -9.37
CA SER A 105 -6.12 -5.56 -10.27
C SER A 105 -5.59 -5.23 -11.67
N ASP A 106 -4.31 -5.44 -11.95
CA ASP A 106 -3.62 -5.01 -13.17
C ASP A 106 -3.91 -3.53 -13.51
N PHE A 107 -3.76 -2.67 -12.50
CA PHE A 107 -4.08 -1.22 -12.54
C PHE A 107 -5.55 -0.88 -12.89
N ASN A 108 -6.45 -1.86 -12.91
CA ASN A 108 -7.88 -1.67 -13.11
C ASN A 108 -8.64 -1.78 -11.78
N ILE A 109 -8.67 -0.68 -11.04
CA ILE A 109 -9.13 -0.64 -9.64
C ILE A 109 -10.64 -0.43 -9.53
N GLU A 110 -11.24 -0.96 -8.47
CA GLU A 110 -12.61 -0.63 -8.04
C GLU A 110 -12.55 0.54 -7.04
N GLU A 111 -13.69 1.20 -6.79
CA GLU A 111 -13.75 2.22 -5.74
C GLU A 111 -13.94 1.55 -4.37
N LEU A 112 -12.90 1.67 -3.55
CA LEU A 112 -12.80 1.01 -2.26
C LEU A 112 -12.47 2.05 -1.21
N PHE A 113 -12.92 1.80 0.00
CA PHE A 113 -12.45 2.46 1.21
C PHE A 113 -11.80 1.42 2.10
N ILE A 114 -10.55 1.65 2.48
CA ILE A 114 -9.79 0.78 3.35
C ILE A 114 -9.40 1.61 4.57
N TYR A 115 -9.62 1.02 5.74
CA TYR A 115 -9.04 1.50 6.98
C TYR A 115 -8.20 0.38 7.56
N ASP A 116 -6.95 0.70 7.88
CA ASP A 116 -6.06 -0.25 8.51
C ASP A 116 -5.19 0.40 9.57
N GLU A 117 -4.83 -0.42 10.55
CA GLU A 117 -3.86 -0.07 11.57
C GLU A 117 -3.24 -1.36 12.13
N PRO A 118 -1.98 -1.33 12.56
CA PRO A 118 -1.35 -2.52 13.12
C PRO A 118 -2.09 -3.02 14.35
N LYS A 119 -2.32 -4.34 14.42
CA LYS A 119 -2.90 -4.97 15.61
C LYS A 119 -1.96 -4.91 16.82
N TYR A 120 -0.65 -4.91 16.59
CA TYR A 120 0.37 -4.85 17.63
C TYR A 120 1.47 -3.87 17.23
N LYS A 121 1.94 -3.05 18.19
CA LYS A 121 3.01 -2.06 17.97
C LYS A 121 4.36 -2.70 17.63
N ILE A 122 4.65 -3.88 18.18
CA ILE A 122 5.92 -4.58 17.95
C ILE A 122 5.68 -5.70 16.94
N ARG A 123 6.27 -5.56 15.75
CA ARG A 123 6.25 -6.54 14.65
C ARG A 123 7.67 -6.94 14.29
N GLY A 124 8.30 -7.73 15.15
CA GLY A 124 9.67 -8.19 15.00
C GLY A 124 9.79 -9.52 14.25
N PHE A 125 10.96 -9.74 13.67
CA PHE A 125 11.39 -11.06 13.22
C PHE A 125 12.83 -11.31 13.68
N MET A 126 13.12 -12.55 14.06
CA MET A 126 14.45 -12.97 14.48
C MET A 126 15.14 -13.70 13.33
N LEU A 127 16.25 -13.15 12.84
CA LEU A 127 17.15 -13.83 11.91
C LEU A 127 18.29 -14.48 12.72
N ASP A 128 18.37 -15.82 12.72
CA ASP A 128 19.46 -16.55 13.39
C ASP A 128 20.73 -16.51 12.54
N VAL A 129 21.65 -15.60 12.87
CA VAL A 129 22.96 -15.45 12.21
C VAL A 129 24.08 -16.27 12.87
N GLY A 130 23.77 -17.04 13.92
CA GLY A 130 24.78 -17.78 14.70
C GLY A 130 25.13 -19.14 14.11
N ARG A 131 24.19 -19.75 13.36
CA ARG A 131 24.37 -21.09 12.76
C ARG A 131 24.89 -21.05 11.33
N TYR A 132 24.55 -20.00 10.58
CA TYR A 132 24.93 -19.81 9.19
C TYR A 132 25.24 -18.35 8.93
N PHE A 133 26.28 -18.10 8.13
CA PHE A 133 26.64 -16.76 7.72
C PHE A 133 25.74 -16.29 6.57
N TYR A 134 25.16 -15.10 6.72
CA TYR A 134 24.39 -14.42 5.68
C TYR A 134 25.20 -13.24 5.16
N THR A 135 25.21 -13.03 3.85
CA THR A 135 25.84 -11.84 3.29
C THR A 135 25.05 -10.59 3.65
N VAL A 136 25.68 -9.42 3.57
CA VAL A 136 24.99 -8.13 3.79
C VAL A 136 23.81 -7.97 2.83
N ASP A 137 23.94 -8.47 1.59
CA ASP A 137 22.88 -8.40 0.59
C ASP A 137 21.70 -9.31 0.94
N ASP A 138 21.96 -10.51 1.48
CA ASP A 138 20.91 -11.38 1.99
C ASP A 138 20.14 -10.73 3.14
N VAL A 139 20.85 -10.10 4.08
CA VAL A 139 20.22 -9.39 5.21
C VAL A 139 19.35 -8.23 4.70
N LYS A 140 19.84 -7.45 3.73
CA LYS A 140 19.04 -6.38 3.09
C LYS A 140 17.81 -6.93 2.38
N LEU A 141 17.94 -8.06 1.69
CA LEU A 141 16.81 -8.73 1.05
C LEU A 141 15.76 -9.17 2.08
N PHE A 142 16.20 -9.73 3.21
CA PHE A 142 15.30 -10.08 4.31
C PHE A 142 14.56 -8.84 4.85
N LEU A 143 15.27 -7.74 5.11
CA LEU A 143 14.65 -6.50 5.59
C LEU A 143 13.61 -5.94 4.61
N ARG A 144 13.94 -5.92 3.30
CA ARG A 144 12.98 -5.49 2.26
C ARG A 144 11.74 -6.37 2.23
N LYS A 145 11.90 -7.70 2.27
CA LYS A 145 10.74 -8.63 2.29
C LYS A 145 9.84 -8.39 3.51
N ARG A 146 10.41 -7.99 4.65
CA ARG A 146 9.62 -7.68 5.86
C ARG A 146 8.80 -6.41 5.69
N HIS A 147 9.34 -5.41 5.01
CA HIS A 147 8.60 -4.19 4.71
C HIS A 147 7.32 -4.45 3.90
N PHE A 148 7.29 -5.49 3.06
CA PHE A 148 6.11 -5.88 2.28
C PHE A 148 5.02 -6.63 3.07
N ILE A 149 5.35 -7.22 4.22
CA ILE A 149 4.45 -8.15 4.96
C ILE A 149 3.96 -7.54 6.29
N ASN A 150 4.59 -6.45 6.73
CA ASN A 150 4.24 -5.78 7.99
C ASN A 150 3.27 -4.65 7.76
#